data_AF-A0A5P2XBJ4-F1
#
_entry.id   AF-A0A5P2XBJ4-F1
#
_cell.length_a   1.000
_cell.length_b   1.000
_cell.length_c   1.000
_cell.angle_alpha   90.00
_cell.angle_beta   90.00
_cell.angle_gamma   90.00
#
_symmetry.space_group_name_H-M   'P 1'
#
loop_
_entity.id
_entity.type
_entity.pdbx_description
1 polymer ?
#
loop_
_entity_poly.entity_id
_entity_poly.type
_entity_poly.pdbx_seq_one_letter_code
_entity_poly.pdbx_strand_id
1 'polypeptide(L)'
;MNLTPYVDQLRQELAVAAEAGGEDARAVAERLIAPLESATRLTLLNVLSAAMDEVTRDLAPGSVDVRLRGGDPDFVVTPPPLADAFEAPVMEAPVARVAPALAPVPEAEEGGTARINLRLPMHLKSQAEEAAAAESLSVNAWLVRTVAEALRPSESPQPAARGEGVGNSFTGWAR
;
A
#
# COMPACT_ATOMS: atom_id res chain seq x y z
N MET A 1 7.38 -1.76 -18.92
CA MET A 1 7.52 -2.67 -20.08
C MET A 1 8.35 -1.99 -21.15
N ASN A 2 9.44 -2.61 -21.58
CA ASN A 2 10.31 -2.07 -22.63
C ASN A 2 9.76 -2.46 -24.01
N LEU A 3 9.45 -1.48 -24.87
CA LEU A 3 8.92 -1.70 -26.22
C LEU A 3 9.99 -1.88 -27.30
N THR A 4 11.24 -1.48 -27.02
CA THR A 4 12.37 -1.55 -27.96
C THR A 4 12.57 -2.93 -28.60
N PRO A 5 12.55 -4.08 -27.88
CA PRO A 5 12.78 -5.38 -28.52
C PRO A 5 11.70 -5.74 -29.56
N TYR A 6 10.45 -5.32 -29.34
CA TYR A 6 9.35 -5.58 -30.28
C TYR A 6 9.48 -4.74 -31.55
N VAL A 7 9.91 -3.49 -31.39
CA VAL A 7 10.15 -2.59 -32.53
C VAL A 7 11.39 -3.02 -33.32
N ASP A 8 12.44 -3.47 -32.63
CA ASP A 8 13.64 -4.03 -33.25
C ASP A 8 13.34 -5.31 -34.04
N GLN A 9 12.48 -6.18 -33.51
CA GLN A 9 12.04 -7.37 -34.22
C GLN A 9 11.29 -6.99 -35.51
N LEU A 10 10.33 -6.05 -35.43
CA LEU A 10 9.60 -5.59 -36.61
C LEU A 10 10.54 -4.99 -37.67
N ARG A 11 11.55 -4.23 -37.23
CA ARG A 11 12.59 -3.68 -38.11
C ARG A 11 13.36 -4.78 -38.83
N GLN A 12 13.75 -5.82 -38.10
CA GLN A 12 14.48 -6.95 -38.65
C GLN A 12 13.62 -7.73 -39.66
N GLU A 13 12.35 -7.97 -39.34
CA GLU A 13 11.41 -8.64 -40.25
C GLU A 13 11.17 -7.83 -41.52
N LEU A 14 11.03 -6.51 -41.41
CA LEU A 14 10.90 -5.62 -42.58
C LEU A 14 12.15 -5.68 -43.47
N ALA A 15 13.35 -5.67 -42.87
CA ALA A 15 14.59 -5.79 -43.62
C ALA A 15 14.67 -7.13 -44.37
N VAL A 16 14.36 -8.24 -43.70
CA VAL A 16 14.34 -9.58 -44.32
C VAL A 16 13.33 -9.66 -45.46
N ALA A 17 12.13 -9.09 -45.29
CA ALA A 17 11.12 -9.05 -46.33
C ALA A 17 11.56 -8.21 -47.54
N ALA A 18 12.29 -7.11 -47.30
CA ALA A 18 12.80 -6.24 -48.35
C ALA A 18 13.89 -6.91 -49.20
N GLU A 19 14.73 -7.78 -48.63
CA GLU A 19 15.72 -8.55 -49.40
C GLU A 19 15.08 -9.38 -50.51
N ALA A 20 13.91 -9.98 -50.23
CA ALA A 20 13.19 -10.79 -51.21
C ALA A 20 12.59 -9.94 -52.36
N GLY A 21 12.45 -8.62 -52.16
CA GLY A 21 11.90 -7.67 -53.13
C GLY A 21 12.94 -7.01 -54.05
N GLY A 22 14.22 -7.31 -53.89
CA GLY A 22 15.32 -6.73 -54.67
C GLY A 22 15.75 -5.32 -54.21
N GLU A 23 16.70 -4.73 -54.94
CA GLU A 23 17.39 -3.48 -54.57
C GLU A 23 16.45 -2.29 -54.34
N ASP A 24 15.42 -2.13 -55.17
CA ASP A 24 14.46 -1.03 -55.03
C ASP A 24 13.64 -1.15 -53.73
N ALA A 25 13.20 -2.37 -53.38
CA ALA A 25 12.48 -2.63 -52.14
C ALA A 25 13.37 -2.41 -50.91
N ARG A 26 14.63 -2.82 -50.99
CA ARG A 26 15.65 -2.58 -49.96
C ARG A 26 15.88 -1.08 -49.73
N ALA A 27 16.04 -0.31 -50.80
CA ALA A 27 16.25 1.13 -50.72
C ALA A 27 15.03 1.87 -50.11
N VAL A 28 13.81 1.39 -50.35
CA VAL A 28 12.61 1.92 -49.72
C VAL A 28 12.56 1.56 -48.23
N ALA A 29 12.84 0.30 -47.88
CA ALA A 29 12.83 -0.16 -46.49
C ALA A 29 13.84 0.62 -45.62
N GLU A 30 15.07 0.81 -46.11
CA GLU A 30 16.11 1.57 -45.40
C GLU A 30 15.68 3.02 -45.10
N ARG A 31 14.90 3.66 -45.99
CA ARG A 31 14.37 5.02 -45.79
C ARG A 31 13.18 5.05 -44.81
N LEU A 32 12.39 3.97 -44.74
CA LEU A 32 11.18 3.91 -43.92
C LEU A 32 11.41 3.42 -42.50
N ILE A 33 12.47 2.64 -42.26
CA ILE A 33 12.77 2.04 -40.95
C ILE A 33 12.85 3.11 -39.84
N ALA A 34 13.64 4.17 -40.03
CA ALA A 34 13.82 5.19 -38.99
C ALA A 34 12.54 6.00 -38.68
N PRO A 35 11.76 6.48 -39.68
CA PRO A 35 10.46 7.12 -39.43
C PRO A 35 9.41 6.19 -38.79
N LEU A 36 9.43 4.90 -39.14
CA LEU A 36 8.43 3.94 -38.66
C LEU A 36 8.59 3.59 -37.17
N GLU A 37 9.79 3.73 -36.60
CA GLU A 37 10.05 3.41 -35.20
C GLU A 37 9.12 4.19 -34.25
N SER A 38 9.08 5.51 -34.41
CA SER A 38 8.25 6.39 -33.55
C SER A 38 6.75 6.13 -33.75
N ALA A 39 6.32 5.94 -35.00
CA ALA A 39 4.94 5.65 -35.33
C ALA A 39 4.47 4.29 -34.79
N THR A 40 5.32 3.27 -34.89
CA THR A 40 5.04 1.92 -34.37
C THR A 40 4.93 1.95 -32.86
N ARG A 41 5.89 2.60 -32.18
CA ARG A 41 5.86 2.73 -30.71
C ARG A 41 4.58 3.42 -30.24
N LEU A 42 4.21 4.54 -30.86
CA LEU A 42 2.98 5.26 -30.52
C LEU A 42 1.74 4.40 -30.77
N THR A 43 1.71 3.66 -31.87
CA THR A 43 0.59 2.75 -32.19
C THR A 43 0.46 1.64 -31.15
N LEU A 44 1.57 1.02 -30.74
CA LEU A 44 1.58 0.01 -29.68
C LEU A 44 1.08 0.58 -28.35
N LEU A 45 1.50 1.79 -27.99
CA LEU A 45 1.00 2.47 -26.79
C LEU A 45 -0.52 2.70 -26.85
N ASN A 46 -1.03 3.16 -28.00
CA ASN A 46 -2.47 3.37 -28.17
C ASN A 46 -3.26 2.06 -28.05
N VAL A 47 -2.76 0.97 -28.65
CA VAL A 47 -3.38 -0.35 -28.57
C VAL A 47 -3.37 -0.87 -27.13
N LEU A 48 -2.27 -0.74 -26.40
CA LEU A 48 -2.18 -1.14 -24.99
C LEU A 48 -3.14 -0.35 -24.11
N SER A 49 -3.23 0.98 -24.30
CA SER A 49 -4.17 1.82 -23.54
C SER A 49 -5.62 1.40 -23.80
N ALA A 50 -6.01 1.24 -25.07
CA ALA A 50 -7.36 0.81 -25.42
C ALA A 50 -7.69 -0.59 -24.87
N ALA A 51 -6.74 -1.53 -24.90
CA ALA A 51 -6.92 -2.85 -24.33
C ALA A 51 -7.08 -2.81 -22.80
N MET A 52 -6.34 -1.94 -22.10
CA MET A 52 -6.48 -1.79 -20.65
C MET A 52 -7.77 -1.09 -20.24
N ASP A 53 -8.33 -0.21 -21.08
CA ASP A 53 -9.67 0.36 -20.85
C ASP A 53 -10.76 -0.72 -20.91
N GLU A 54 -10.62 -1.70 -21.82
CA GLU A 54 -11.52 -2.86 -21.90
C GLU A 54 -11.39 -3.74 -20.65
N VAL A 55 -10.16 -4.08 -20.25
CA VAL A 55 -9.91 -4.86 -19.03
C VAL A 55 -10.42 -4.14 -17.78
N THR A 56 -10.23 -2.82 -17.68
CA THR A 56 -10.71 -2.02 -16.54
C THR A 56 -12.23 -2.04 -16.43
N ARG A 57 -12.94 -2.03 -17.56
CA ARG A 57 -14.40 -2.16 -17.57
C ARG A 57 -14.85 -3.51 -16.99
N ASP A 58 -14.14 -4.58 -17.31
CA ASP A 58 -14.48 -5.94 -16.86
C ASP A 58 -14.00 -6.25 -15.43
N LEU A 59 -12.97 -5.53 -14.95
CA LEU A 59 -12.36 -5.75 -13.63
C LEU A 59 -13.09 -5.02 -12.47
N ALA A 60 -14.08 -4.19 -12.76
CA ALA A 60 -14.76 -3.37 -11.75
C ALA A 60 -15.22 -4.20 -10.51
N PRO A 61 -14.99 -3.72 -9.27
CA PRO A 61 -14.53 -2.38 -8.89
C PRO A 61 -13.01 -2.14 -8.94
N GLY A 62 -12.20 -3.08 -9.45
CA GLY A 62 -10.78 -2.85 -9.71
C GLY A 62 -10.51 -2.10 -11.02
N SER A 63 -9.25 -1.72 -11.27
CA SER A 63 -8.80 -1.09 -12.51
C SER A 63 -7.40 -1.56 -12.93
N VAL A 64 -7.09 -1.43 -14.21
CA VAL A 64 -5.72 -1.56 -14.74
C VAL A 64 -5.40 -0.31 -15.56
N ASP A 65 -4.47 0.50 -15.07
CA ASP A 65 -4.07 1.75 -15.70
C ASP A 65 -2.69 1.62 -16.37
N VAL A 66 -2.50 2.26 -17.52
CA VAL A 66 -1.19 2.38 -18.18
C VAL A 66 -0.53 3.71 -17.80
N ARG A 67 0.69 3.67 -17.28
CA ARG A 67 1.49 4.85 -16.92
C ARG A 67 2.78 4.85 -17.70
N LEU A 68 3.22 6.01 -18.21
CA LEU A 68 4.49 6.11 -18.92
C LEU A 68 5.60 6.52 -17.96
N ARG A 69 6.70 5.77 -17.95
CA ARG A 69 7.93 6.12 -17.22
C ARG A 69 9.09 6.13 -18.20
N GLY A 70 9.65 7.31 -18.47
CA GLY A 70 10.75 7.44 -19.44
C GLY A 70 10.38 7.01 -20.87
N GLY A 71 9.08 7.03 -21.23
CA GLY A 71 8.58 6.56 -22.53
C GLY A 71 8.22 5.08 -22.59
N ASP A 72 8.51 4.31 -21.54
CA ASP A 72 8.11 2.91 -21.43
C ASP A 72 6.79 2.79 -20.64
N PRO A 73 5.81 1.99 -21.13
CA PRO A 73 4.54 1.78 -20.44
C PRO A 73 4.70 0.86 -19.22
N ASP A 74 4.05 1.21 -18.12
CA ASP A 74 4.00 0.47 -16.86
C ASP A 74 2.53 0.25 -16.47
N PHE A 75 2.19 -0.95 -16.02
CA PHE A 75 0.81 -1.29 -15.68
C PHE A 75 0.61 -1.16 -14.18
N VAL A 76 -0.40 -0.39 -13.78
CA VAL A 76 -0.80 -0.23 -12.39
C VAL A 76 -2.15 -0.91 -12.21
N VAL A 77 -2.13 -1.99 -11.44
CA VAL A 77 -3.35 -2.74 -11.12
C VAL A 77 -3.86 -2.27 -9.77
N THR A 78 -5.09 -1.78 -9.75
CA THR A 78 -5.85 -1.50 -8.53
C THR A 78 -6.80 -2.67 -8.32
N PRO A 79 -6.54 -3.59 -7.38
CA PRO A 79 -7.47 -4.69 -7.12
C PRO A 79 -8.80 -4.13 -6.59
N PRO A 80 -9.93 -4.79 -6.89
CA PRO A 80 -11.21 -4.42 -6.31
C PRO A 80 -11.07 -4.40 -4.77
N PRO A 81 -11.62 -3.39 -4.07
CA PRO A 81 -11.66 -3.42 -2.62
C PRO A 81 -12.29 -4.74 -2.20
N LEU A 82 -11.59 -5.52 -1.38
CA LEU A 82 -12.19 -6.67 -0.73
C LEU A 82 -13.44 -6.15 -0.06
N ALA A 83 -14.60 -6.57 -0.56
CA ALA A 83 -15.84 -6.34 0.13
C ALA A 83 -15.66 -6.98 1.50
N ASP A 84 -15.47 -6.13 2.50
CA ASP A 84 -15.62 -6.52 3.89
C ASP A 84 -16.91 -7.34 3.94
N ALA A 85 -16.81 -8.60 4.32
CA ALA A 85 -17.98 -9.28 4.85
C ALA A 85 -18.41 -8.41 6.04
N PHE A 86 -19.46 -7.60 5.84
CA PHE A 86 -20.04 -6.59 6.74
C PHE A 86 -19.18 -5.30 6.86
N GLU A 87 -19.58 -4.07 6.51
CA GLU A 87 -20.86 -3.33 6.65
C GLU A 87 -20.94 -2.14 5.66
N ALA A 88 -22.16 -1.69 5.31
CA ALA A 88 -22.48 -0.47 4.54
C ALA A 88 -22.76 0.74 5.48
N PRO A 89 -23.02 2.00 5.02
CA PRO A 89 -22.58 2.78 3.85
C PRO A 89 -22.01 4.21 4.16
N VAL A 90 -21.16 4.72 3.25
CA VAL A 90 -20.75 6.10 2.81
C VAL A 90 -20.91 7.38 3.68
N MET A 91 -19.84 8.20 3.73
CA MET A 91 -19.86 9.63 3.32
C MET A 91 -18.44 10.25 3.08
N GLU A 92 -18.22 10.70 1.85
CA GLU A 92 -17.37 11.77 1.29
C GLU A 92 -15.90 12.05 1.72
N ALA A 93 -15.03 12.13 0.68
CA ALA A 93 -13.63 12.57 0.61
C ALA A 93 -13.51 14.13 0.72
N PRO A 94 -12.34 14.83 0.64
CA PRO A 94 -10.98 14.47 0.16
C PRO A 94 -9.86 14.77 1.20
N VAL A 95 -8.56 14.45 1.07
CA VAL A 95 -7.52 15.17 0.29
C VAL A 95 -6.21 14.33 0.19
N ALA A 96 -5.61 14.36 -1.00
CA ALA A 96 -4.19 14.34 -1.38
C ALA A 96 -3.12 13.54 -0.58
N ARG A 97 -2.59 12.52 -1.28
CA ARG A 97 -1.17 12.22 -1.60
C ARG A 97 -0.09 12.36 -0.51
N VAL A 98 0.56 11.24 -0.17
CA VAL A 98 2.03 11.03 -0.31
C VAL A 98 2.32 9.57 -0.67
N ALA A 99 3.23 9.35 -1.63
CA ALA A 99 3.66 8.08 -2.22
C ALA A 99 4.71 7.34 -1.35
N PRO A 100 5.09 6.08 -1.69
CA PRO A 100 5.48 5.03 -0.75
C PRO A 100 6.99 4.94 -0.48
N ALA A 101 7.36 4.44 0.70
CA ALA A 101 8.72 3.95 0.98
C ALA A 101 8.73 2.41 0.94
N LEU A 102 9.72 1.90 0.21
CA LEU A 102 10.03 0.50 -0.08
C LEU A 102 10.09 -0.40 1.15
N ALA A 103 9.72 -1.67 0.97
CA ALA A 103 10.12 -2.77 1.85
C ALA A 103 11.03 -3.73 1.08
N PRO A 104 12.10 -4.22 1.74
CA PRO A 104 12.35 -5.64 1.84
C PRO A 104 12.36 -6.09 3.31
N VAL A 105 12.04 -7.37 3.51
CA VAL A 105 11.88 -8.14 4.77
C VAL A 105 13.05 -9.15 4.83
N PRO A 106 13.42 -9.87 5.93
CA PRO A 106 13.33 -9.66 7.40
C PRO A 106 14.71 -9.76 8.10
N GLU A 107 14.88 -9.19 9.31
CA GLU A 107 15.81 -9.73 10.31
C GLU A 107 15.15 -9.73 11.69
N ALA A 108 15.25 -10.87 12.37
CA ALA A 108 14.72 -11.08 13.71
C ALA A 108 15.63 -10.37 14.72
N GLU A 109 15.21 -9.17 15.14
CA GLU A 109 15.67 -8.55 16.38
C GLU A 109 14.51 -8.59 17.39
N GLU A 110 14.79 -9.03 18.61
CA GLU A 110 13.90 -8.84 19.77
C GLU A 110 13.58 -7.35 19.92
N GLY A 111 12.46 -6.91 19.35
CA GLY A 111 12.10 -5.49 19.24
C GLY A 111 11.42 -5.05 17.93
N GLY A 112 11.10 -5.98 17.02
CA GLY A 112 10.37 -5.66 15.80
C GLY A 112 9.01 -5.02 16.04
N THR A 113 8.77 -3.84 15.49
CA THR A 113 7.46 -3.16 15.56
C THR A 113 6.51 -3.73 14.49
N ALA A 114 5.38 -4.29 14.92
CA ALA A 114 4.32 -4.73 14.00
C ALA A 114 3.50 -3.52 13.52
N ARG A 115 3.33 -3.37 12.21
CA ARG A 115 2.52 -2.29 11.62
C ARG A 115 1.03 -2.65 11.67
N ILE A 116 0.22 -1.80 12.30
CA ILE A 116 -1.23 -1.98 12.42
C ILE A 116 -1.94 -0.78 11.79
N ASN A 117 -2.98 -1.02 10.99
CA ASN A 117 -3.89 0.03 10.50
C ASN A 117 -5.10 0.13 11.44
N LEU A 118 -5.15 1.17 12.27
CA LEU A 118 -6.23 1.42 13.22
C LEU A 118 -7.23 2.44 12.64
N ARG A 119 -8.52 2.09 12.57
CA ARG A 119 -9.60 3.01 12.20
C ARG A 119 -10.34 3.43 13.46
N LEU A 120 -10.21 4.70 13.85
CA LEU A 120 -10.89 5.27 15.01
C LEU A 120 -12.10 6.10 14.55
N PRO A 121 -13.24 6.03 15.27
CA PRO A 121 -14.26 7.07 15.21
C PRO A 121 -13.65 8.46 15.42
N MET A 122 -14.15 9.47 14.70
CA MET A 122 -13.56 10.82 14.68
C MET A 122 -13.37 11.42 16.07
N HIS A 123 -14.33 11.23 16.97
CA HIS A 123 -14.28 11.73 18.35
C HIS A 123 -13.13 11.11 19.16
N LEU A 124 -12.82 9.83 18.96
CA LEU A 124 -11.70 9.16 19.64
C LEU A 124 -10.35 9.60 19.09
N LYS A 125 -10.24 9.85 17.78
CA LYS A 125 -9.03 10.43 17.18
C LYS A 125 -8.73 11.80 17.77
N SER A 126 -9.74 12.68 17.88
CA SER A 126 -9.56 14.03 18.45
C SER A 126 -9.14 13.98 19.92
N GLN A 127 -9.77 13.13 20.73
CA GLN A 127 -9.39 12.96 22.15
C GLN A 127 -7.96 12.42 22.30
N ALA A 128 -7.54 11.48 21.44
CA ALA A 128 -6.18 10.94 21.45
C ALA A 128 -5.14 11.99 21.03
N GLU A 129 -5.44 12.84 20.04
CA GLU A 129 -4.58 13.95 19.62
C GLU A 129 -4.39 14.99 20.73
N GLU A 130 -5.47 15.35 21.43
CA GLU A 130 -5.44 16.29 22.56
C GLU A 130 -4.63 15.73 23.75
N ALA A 131 -4.86 14.47 24.12
CA ALA A 131 -4.12 13.81 25.19
C ALA A 131 -2.62 13.65 24.86
N ALA A 132 -2.29 13.31 23.61
CA ALA A 132 -0.90 13.23 23.16
C ALA A 132 -0.21 14.59 23.17
N ALA A 133 -0.90 15.65 22.73
CA ALA A 133 -0.39 17.02 22.73
C ALA A 133 -0.13 17.55 24.15
N ALA A 134 -1.04 17.27 25.09
CA ALA A 134 -0.87 17.64 26.51
C ALA A 134 0.40 17.03 27.12
N GLU A 135 0.82 15.87 26.63
CA GLU A 135 1.99 15.15 27.10
C GLU A 135 3.23 15.35 26.22
N SER A 136 3.16 16.24 25.22
CA SER A 136 4.25 16.49 24.26
C SER A 136 4.74 15.22 23.55
N LEU A 137 3.84 14.28 23.30
CA LEU A 137 4.11 13.02 22.61
C LEU A 137 3.46 13.00 21.22
N SER A 138 4.00 12.18 20.32
CA SER A 138 3.25 11.82 19.11
C SER A 138 2.10 10.91 19.47
N VAL A 139 1.02 10.95 18.69
CA VAL A 139 -0.15 10.08 18.90
C VAL A 139 0.26 8.59 18.93
N ASN A 140 1.18 8.18 18.05
CA ASN A 140 1.69 6.80 18.06
C ASN A 140 2.44 6.47 19.36
N ALA A 141 3.32 7.35 19.85
CA ALA A 141 4.06 7.12 21.09
C ALA A 141 3.13 7.09 22.31
N TRP A 142 2.15 7.99 22.35
CA TRP A 142 1.13 8.05 23.38
C TRP A 142 0.29 6.75 23.39
N LEU A 143 -0.21 6.31 22.23
CA LEU A 143 -0.99 5.08 22.09
C LEU A 143 -0.21 3.84 22.50
N VAL A 144 1.05 3.70 22.07
CA VAL A 144 1.91 2.57 22.43
C VAL A 144 2.11 2.52 23.94
N ARG A 145 2.37 3.66 24.59
CA ARG A 145 2.52 3.74 26.05
C ARG A 145 1.22 3.44 26.78
N THR A 146 0.08 3.95 26.32
CA THR A 146 -1.24 3.68 26.91
C THR A 146 -1.59 2.18 26.82
N VAL A 147 -1.33 1.54 25.68
CA VAL A 147 -1.51 0.09 25.54
C VAL A 147 -0.54 -0.68 26.43
N ALA A 148 0.72 -0.26 26.51
CA ALA A 148 1.70 -0.90 27.40
C ALA A 148 1.28 -0.79 28.88
N GLU A 149 0.70 0.34 29.30
CA GLU A 149 0.15 0.53 30.64
C GLU A 149 -1.07 -0.35 30.89
N ALA A 150 -2.01 -0.39 29.94
CA ALA A 150 -3.22 -1.21 30.04
C ALA A 150 -2.91 -2.72 30.08
N LEU A 151 -1.79 -3.14 29.47
CA LEU A 151 -1.32 -4.53 29.46
C LEU A 151 -0.44 -4.88 30.66
N ARG A 152 -0.08 -3.93 31.54
CA ARG A 152 0.64 -4.28 32.77
C ARG A 152 -0.27 -5.17 33.61
N PRO A 153 0.21 -6.37 34.04
CA PRO A 153 -0.50 -7.16 35.02
C PRO A 153 -0.79 -6.29 36.23
N SER A 154 -2.05 -6.24 36.66
CA SER A 154 -2.39 -5.57 37.90
C SER A 154 -1.65 -6.30 39.01
N GLU A 155 -0.55 -5.72 39.51
CA GLU A 155 0.00 -6.11 40.80
C GLU A 155 -1.13 -5.89 41.81
N SER A 156 -1.79 -6.98 42.15
CA SER A 156 -2.76 -7.01 43.23
C SER A 156 -2.04 -6.48 44.46
N PRO A 157 -2.60 -5.51 45.21
CA PRO A 157 -2.01 -5.11 46.48
C PRO A 157 -1.92 -6.37 47.34
N GLN A 158 -0.71 -6.84 47.59
CA GLN A 158 -0.48 -7.95 48.49
C GLN A 158 -1.10 -7.56 49.84
N PRO A 159 -2.10 -8.29 50.36
CA PRO A 159 -2.55 -8.06 51.71
C PRO A 159 -1.32 -8.31 52.58
N ALA A 160 -0.93 -7.31 53.38
CA ALA A 160 0.09 -7.48 54.39
C ALA A 160 -0.20 -8.79 55.13
N ALA A 161 0.73 -9.73 55.03
CA ALA A 161 0.71 -10.93 55.84
C ALA A 161 0.81 -10.50 57.30
N ARG A 162 -0.36 -10.29 57.91
CA ARG A 162 -0.51 -10.14 59.35
C ARG A 162 -0.35 -11.55 59.90
N GLY A 163 0.91 -11.93 60.14
CA GLY A 163 1.25 -13.13 60.87
C GLY A 163 0.60 -13.07 62.25
N GLU A 164 -0.27 -14.03 62.51
CA GLU A 164 -0.87 -14.29 63.80
C GLU A 164 0.22 -14.55 64.84
N GLY A 165 0.26 -13.70 65.85
CA GLY A 165 0.97 -13.89 67.10
C GLY A 165 0.04 -13.55 68.26
N VAL A 166 -0.64 -14.58 68.76
CA VAL A 166 -1.26 -14.77 70.08
C VAL A 166 -1.28 -13.56 71.03
N GLY A 167 -2.48 -13.12 71.44
CA GLY A 167 -2.62 -12.20 72.58
C GLY A 167 -4.04 -11.68 72.81
N ASN A 168 -4.72 -12.29 73.79
CA ASN A 168 -5.91 -11.83 74.53
C ASN A 168 -6.24 -10.32 74.45
N SER A 169 -7.50 -9.96 74.17
CA SER A 169 -8.28 -9.09 75.07
C SER A 169 -9.77 -9.00 74.68
N PHE A 170 -10.58 -9.07 75.73
CA PHE A 170 -12.02 -8.93 75.80
C PHE A 170 -12.38 -7.44 75.93
N THR A 171 -13.41 -6.95 75.21
CA THR A 171 -14.39 -5.90 75.61
C THR A 171 -15.42 -5.85 74.46
N GLY A 172 -16.74 -5.97 74.60
CA GLY A 172 -17.62 -5.72 75.73
C GLY A 172 -18.32 -4.37 75.55
N TRP A 173 -19.44 -4.32 74.82
CA TRP A 173 -20.42 -3.24 74.94
C TRP A 173 -21.83 -3.80 74.91
N ALA A 174 -22.59 -3.44 75.94
CA ALA A 174 -23.95 -3.85 76.21
C ALA A 174 -24.92 -2.74 75.81
N ARG A 175 -26.07 -3.20 75.28
CA ARG A 175 -27.39 -2.58 75.17
C ARG A 175 -27.54 -1.27 74.40
#